data_AF-A0A925V5E1-F1
#
_entry.id   AF-A0A925V5E1-F1
#
_cell.length_a   1.000
_cell.length_b   1.000
_cell.length_c   1.000
_cell.angle_alpha   90.00
_cell.angle_beta   90.00
_cell.angle_gamma   90.00
#
_symmetry.space_group_name_H-M   'P 1'
#
loop_
_entity.id
_entity.type
_entity.pdbx_description
1 polymer ?
#
loop_
_entity_poly.entity_id
_entity_poly.type
_entity_poly.pdbx_seq_one_letter_code
_entity_poly.pdbx_strand_id
1 'polypeptide(L)'
;MLLRFEAKLCIHSRHCVLQAPKVFLANTPGKWLYPDAMPVERLVEVAHACPSGAITYARTDGGPEEPVPDVNVLRVRENGPLAVHADIRLGDQVIRRATLCRCGASQNKPFCDGSHVALGFTATGEPATQPSEPLAVRGGALTVVPKANGPLAISGPLELCSGTGRTVVRLEGTKLCRCGASNRKPFCDGTHAKIGFTAAGE
;
A
#
# COMPACT_ATOMS: atom_id res chain seq x y z
N MET A 1 18.11 -10.07 14.47
CA MET A 1 17.39 -9.40 13.36
C MET A 1 17.50 -7.90 13.54
N LEU A 2 17.70 -7.15 12.45
CA LEU A 2 17.62 -5.69 12.46
C LEU A 2 16.22 -5.26 12.01
N LEU A 3 15.43 -4.73 12.93
CA LEU A 3 14.11 -4.17 12.62
C LEU A 3 14.25 -2.73 12.12
N ARG A 4 13.56 -2.39 11.03
CA ARG A 4 13.54 -1.04 10.44
C ARG A 4 12.12 -0.47 10.49
N PHE A 5 12.04 0.84 10.71
CA PHE A 5 10.79 1.59 10.66
C PHE A 5 10.95 2.84 9.80
N GLU A 6 10.16 2.95 8.74
CA GLU A 6 10.09 4.12 7.86
C GLU A 6 8.86 4.95 8.20
N ALA A 7 9.07 6.05 8.91
CA ALA A 7 8.00 6.91 9.41
C ALA A 7 7.11 7.47 8.29
N LYS A 8 7.70 7.81 7.14
CA LYS A 8 6.94 8.40 6.02
C LYS A 8 5.94 7.42 5.40
N LEU A 9 6.17 6.12 5.53
CA LEU A 9 5.27 5.09 5.02
C LEU A 9 4.21 4.67 6.05
N CYS A 10 4.35 5.04 7.33
CA CYS A 10 3.43 4.60 8.36
C CYS A 10 2.06 5.28 8.21
N ILE A 11 1.00 4.48 8.06
CA ILE A 11 -0.39 4.98 8.05
C ILE A 11 -1.08 4.88 9.42
N HIS A 12 -0.30 4.64 10.49
CA HIS A 12 -0.82 4.43 11.84
C HIS A 12 -2.00 3.44 11.90
N SER A 13 -1.93 2.34 11.15
CA SER A 13 -2.97 1.28 11.13
C SER A 13 -3.18 0.60 12.49
N ARG A 14 -2.31 0.89 13.45
CA ARG A 14 -2.22 0.30 14.79
C ARG A 14 -1.96 -1.21 14.81
N HIS A 15 -1.67 -1.82 13.67
CA HIS A 15 -1.42 -3.26 13.60
C HIS A 15 -0.25 -3.69 14.50
N CYS A 16 0.89 -3.01 14.41
CA CYS A 16 2.08 -3.33 15.19
C CYS A 16 1.88 -3.17 16.71
N VAL A 17 1.25 -2.07 17.16
CA VAL A 17 1.00 -1.81 18.58
C VAL A 17 -0.06 -2.74 19.17
N LEU A 18 -0.95 -3.30 18.34
CA LEU A 18 -1.95 -4.28 18.77
C LEU A 18 -1.38 -5.71 18.80
N GLN A 19 -0.53 -6.07 17.84
CA GLN A 19 0.01 -7.43 17.73
C GLN A 19 1.30 -7.64 18.55
N ALA A 20 2.07 -6.58 18.81
CA ALA A 20 3.28 -6.64 19.62
C ALA A 20 3.40 -5.42 20.55
N PRO A 21 2.48 -5.27 21.53
CA PRO A 21 2.41 -4.09 22.42
C PRO A 21 3.62 -3.92 23.35
N LYS A 22 4.46 -4.94 23.52
CA LYS A 22 5.73 -4.86 24.27
C LYS A 22 6.90 -4.41 23.39
N VAL A 23 6.78 -4.56 22.07
CA VAL A 23 7.79 -4.16 21.09
C VAL A 23 7.52 -2.74 20.61
N PHE A 24 6.27 -2.44 20.25
CA PHE A 24 5.83 -1.14 19.74
C PHE A 24 4.95 -0.46 20.79
N LEU A 25 5.55 0.43 21.59
CA LEU A 25 4.82 1.17 22.60
C LEU A 25 4.07 2.34 21.95
N ALA A 26 2.75 2.37 22.12
CA ALA A 26 1.93 3.50 21.70
C ALA A 26 1.84 4.55 22.82
N ASN A 27 1.77 5.83 22.45
CA ASN A 27 1.50 6.94 23.38
C ASN A 27 2.51 7.05 24.55
N THR A 28 3.76 6.64 24.34
CA THR A 28 4.82 6.79 25.32
C THR A 28 5.76 7.95 24.93
N PRO A 29 6.21 8.78 25.89
CA PRO A 29 7.35 9.66 25.65
C PRO A 29 8.63 8.82 25.49
N GLY A 30 9.56 9.30 24.67
CA GLY A 30 10.89 8.71 24.52
C GLY A 30 10.94 7.44 23.67
N LYS A 31 11.73 6.45 24.10
CA LYS A 31 11.96 5.20 23.36
C LYS A 31 10.67 4.39 23.28
N TRP A 32 10.23 4.14 22.05
CA TRP A 32 8.95 3.48 21.76
C TRP A 32 9.12 2.12 21.07
N LEU A 33 10.36 1.72 20.72
CA LEU A 33 10.66 0.50 19.98
C LEU A 33 11.64 -0.41 20.74
N TYR A 34 11.23 -1.67 20.98
CA TYR A 34 11.97 -2.67 21.75
C TYR A 34 11.96 -4.03 21.02
N PRO A 35 12.77 -4.20 19.94
CA PRO A 35 12.73 -5.41 19.10
C PRO A 35 12.98 -6.72 19.86
N ASP A 36 13.79 -6.67 20.92
CA ASP A 36 14.16 -7.86 21.72
C ASP A 36 13.08 -8.30 22.71
N ALA A 37 11.96 -7.58 22.80
CA ALA A 37 10.85 -7.90 23.71
C ALA A 37 9.95 -9.04 23.20
N MET A 38 10.29 -9.66 22.07
CA MET A 38 9.53 -10.73 21.43
C MET A 38 10.46 -11.68 20.65
N PRO A 39 10.14 -12.99 20.54
CA PRO A 39 10.88 -13.89 19.66
C PRO A 39 10.90 -13.40 18.21
N VAL A 40 12.04 -13.58 17.54
CA VAL A 40 12.29 -13.04 16.20
C VAL A 40 11.21 -13.46 15.20
N GLU A 41 10.82 -14.73 15.18
CA GLU A 41 9.82 -15.22 14.21
C GLU A 41 8.43 -14.58 14.40
N ARG A 42 8.04 -14.30 15.65
CA ARG A 42 6.80 -13.56 15.92
C ARG A 42 6.89 -12.10 15.47
N LEU A 43 8.06 -11.49 15.59
CA LEU A 43 8.27 -10.13 15.12
C LEU A 43 8.32 -10.03 13.58
N VAL A 44 8.81 -11.07 12.90
CA VAL A 44 8.73 -11.21 11.43
C VAL A 44 7.29 -11.21 10.96
N GLU A 45 6.41 -12.00 11.58
CA GLU A 45 4.97 -12.03 11.25
C GLU A 45 4.32 -10.65 11.39
N VAL A 46 4.67 -9.91 12.45
CA VAL A 46 4.17 -8.54 12.67
C VAL A 46 4.68 -7.57 11.59
N ALA A 47 5.92 -7.72 11.14
CA ALA A 47 6.47 -6.93 10.05
C ALA A 47 5.76 -7.23 8.71
N HIS A 48 5.53 -8.51 8.38
CA HIS A 48 4.81 -8.93 7.17
C HIS A 48 3.37 -8.42 7.15
N ALA A 49 2.74 -8.31 8.31
CA ALA A 49 1.38 -7.82 8.44
C ALA A 49 1.27 -6.28 8.50
N CYS A 50 2.39 -5.54 8.47
CA CYS A 50 2.41 -4.09 8.33
C CYS A 50 1.84 -3.67 6.97
N PRO A 51 0.64 -3.04 6.89
CA PRO A 51 -0.03 -2.88 5.60
C PRO A 51 0.65 -1.93 4.62
N SER A 52 1.40 -0.96 5.13
CA SER A 52 2.09 0.03 4.33
C SER A 52 3.55 -0.32 4.06
N GLY A 53 4.05 -1.43 4.60
CA GLY A 53 5.47 -1.79 4.51
C GLY A 53 6.38 -0.87 5.33
N ALA A 54 5.84 -0.05 6.22
CA ALA A 54 6.63 0.84 7.08
C ALA A 54 7.52 0.08 8.06
N ILE A 55 7.20 -1.18 8.36
CA ILE A 55 8.04 -2.06 9.18
C ILE A 55 8.62 -3.12 8.26
N THR A 56 9.94 -3.19 8.22
CA THR A 56 10.72 -4.21 7.51
C THR A 56 11.84 -4.73 8.40
N TYR A 57 12.56 -5.73 7.95
CA TYR A 57 13.68 -6.28 8.69
C TYR A 57 14.81 -6.73 7.77
N ALA A 58 15.97 -6.98 8.37
CA ALA A 58 17.05 -7.78 7.80
C ALA A 58 17.46 -8.86 8.81
N ARG A 59 17.66 -10.10 8.35
CA ARG A 59 18.08 -11.21 9.20
C ARG A 59 19.57 -11.15 9.44
N THR A 60 19.95 -11.23 10.71
CA THR A 60 21.35 -11.21 11.16
C THR A 60 21.82 -12.58 11.64
N ASP A 61 20.93 -13.56 11.62
CA ASP A 61 21.08 -14.92 12.13
C ASP A 61 21.00 -15.97 11.02
N GLY A 62 21.05 -15.54 9.75
CA GLY A 62 20.92 -16.42 8.59
C GLY A 62 19.50 -16.90 8.30
N GLY A 63 18.49 -16.44 9.03
CA GLY A 63 17.08 -16.70 8.70
C GLY A 63 16.65 -16.10 7.35
N PRO A 64 15.47 -16.47 6.83
CA PRO A 64 15.00 -15.96 5.55
C PRO A 64 14.63 -14.48 5.60
N GLU A 65 15.05 -13.74 4.57
CA GLU A 65 14.54 -12.40 4.31
C GLU A 65 13.06 -12.43 3.95
N GLU A 66 12.42 -11.26 3.92
CA GLU A 66 11.05 -11.16 3.46
C GLU A 66 10.94 -11.67 2.02
N PRO A 67 10.05 -12.65 1.72
CA PRO A 67 9.91 -13.20 0.39
C PRO A 67 9.18 -12.23 -0.55
N VAL A 68 9.42 -12.37 -1.86
CA VAL A 68 8.57 -11.74 -2.87
C VAL A 68 7.23 -12.49 -2.87
N PRO A 69 6.07 -11.80 -2.85
CA PRO A 69 4.79 -12.51 -2.90
C PRO A 69 4.58 -13.20 -4.26
N ASP A 70 4.01 -14.40 -4.23
CA ASP A 70 3.70 -15.19 -5.43
C ASP A 70 2.59 -14.56 -6.30
N VAL A 71 1.78 -13.67 -5.70
CA VAL A 71 0.67 -12.97 -6.35
C VAL A 71 0.75 -11.49 -6.02
N ASN A 72 0.76 -10.67 -7.07
CA ASN A 72 0.61 -9.23 -6.93
C ASN A 72 -0.85 -8.90 -6.66
N VAL A 73 -1.11 -8.30 -5.50
CA VAL A 73 -2.47 -7.95 -5.07
C VAL A 73 -2.56 -6.47 -4.75
N LEU A 74 -3.61 -5.81 -5.24
CA LEU A 74 -4.03 -4.50 -4.78
C LEU A 74 -5.41 -4.62 -4.15
N ARG A 75 -5.56 -4.15 -2.90
CA ARG A 75 -6.84 -4.10 -2.19
C ARG A 75 -7.33 -2.66 -2.09
N VAL A 76 -8.57 -2.42 -2.51
CA VAL A 76 -9.22 -1.11 -2.37
C VAL A 76 -9.80 -0.99 -0.97
N ARG A 77 -9.23 -0.14 -0.11
CA ARG A 77 -9.77 0.06 1.24
C ARG A 77 -10.93 1.05 1.20
N GLU A 78 -12.04 0.70 1.86
CA GLU A 78 -13.18 1.59 2.08
C GLU A 78 -12.72 2.96 2.61
N ASN A 79 -13.17 4.04 1.98
CA ASN A 79 -12.84 5.42 2.35
C ASN A 79 -11.33 5.72 2.46
N GLY A 80 -10.48 4.85 1.93
CA GLY A 80 -9.06 4.82 2.24
C GLY A 80 -8.17 4.55 1.04
N PRO A 81 -6.91 4.20 1.28
CA PRO A 81 -5.91 4.05 0.23
C PRO A 81 -6.04 2.75 -0.57
N LEU A 82 -5.23 2.66 -1.61
CA LEU A 82 -4.98 1.42 -2.34
C LEU A 82 -3.83 0.68 -1.65
N ALA A 83 -4.09 -0.48 -1.05
CA ALA A 83 -3.06 -1.28 -0.38
C ALA A 83 -2.49 -2.32 -1.36
N VAL A 84 -1.20 -2.22 -1.67
CA VAL A 84 -0.50 -3.06 -2.64
C VAL A 84 0.44 -4.01 -1.91
N HIS A 85 0.44 -5.28 -2.30
CA HIS A 85 1.40 -6.30 -1.89
C HIS A 85 1.92 -7.01 -3.15
N ALA A 86 3.17 -6.74 -3.52
CA ALA A 86 3.77 -7.15 -4.79
C ALA A 86 5.31 -6.98 -4.73
N ASP A 87 6.03 -7.33 -5.80
CA ASP A 87 7.38 -6.80 -6.05
C ASP A 87 7.28 -5.39 -6.67
N ILE A 88 7.00 -4.39 -5.83
CA ILE A 88 6.64 -3.04 -6.28
C ILE A 88 7.88 -2.27 -6.69
N ARG A 89 7.90 -1.75 -7.92
CA ARG A 89 8.93 -0.83 -8.43
C ARG A 89 8.35 0.57 -8.56
N LEU A 90 8.87 1.53 -7.78
CA LEU A 90 8.40 2.91 -7.72
C LEU A 90 9.63 3.83 -7.65
N GLY A 91 10.00 4.47 -8.75
CA GLY A 91 11.31 5.07 -8.93
C GLY A 91 12.42 4.05 -8.72
N ASP A 92 13.44 4.47 -8.00
CA ASP A 92 14.58 3.62 -7.62
C ASP A 92 14.28 2.67 -6.44
N GLN A 93 13.04 2.68 -5.94
CA GLN A 93 12.65 1.86 -4.79
C GLN A 93 12.04 0.53 -5.24
N VAL A 94 12.49 -0.55 -4.59
CA VAL A 94 11.84 -1.86 -4.62
C VAL A 94 11.25 -2.14 -3.24
N ILE A 95 9.92 -2.20 -3.14
CA ILE A 95 9.19 -2.37 -1.88
C ILE A 95 8.18 -3.50 -1.99
N ARG A 96 7.86 -4.15 -0.87
CA ARG A 96 6.95 -5.30 -0.87
C ARG A 96 5.51 -4.94 -0.56
N ARG A 97 5.30 -3.95 0.30
CA ARG A 97 3.99 -3.42 0.65
C ARG A 97 4.00 -1.91 0.55
N ALA A 98 2.89 -1.35 0.08
CA ALA A 98 2.68 0.09 0.05
C ALA A 98 1.19 0.41 0.16
N THR A 99 0.87 1.55 0.78
CA THR A 99 -0.46 2.14 0.70
C THR A 99 -0.40 3.42 -0.11
N LEU A 100 -1.05 3.44 -1.27
CA LEU A 100 -1.03 4.54 -2.22
C LEU A 100 -2.25 5.45 -2.04
N CYS A 101 -2.04 6.76 -2.14
CA CYS A 101 -3.07 7.78 -1.97
C CYS A 101 -4.15 7.64 -3.05
N ARG A 102 -5.41 7.48 -2.59
CA ARG A 102 -6.60 7.48 -3.45
C ARG A 102 -7.44 8.76 -3.33
N CYS A 103 -7.27 9.51 -2.24
CA CYS A 103 -8.11 10.67 -1.91
C CYS A 103 -7.64 12.00 -2.51
N GLY A 104 -6.41 12.09 -3.02
CA GLY A 104 -5.85 13.34 -3.55
C GLY A 104 -5.26 14.30 -2.51
N ALA A 105 -5.45 14.09 -1.21
CA ALA A 105 -5.03 15.05 -0.18
C ALA A 105 -3.69 14.73 0.53
N SER A 106 -3.10 13.54 0.32
CA SER A 106 -1.85 13.17 1.01
C SER A 106 -0.73 14.19 0.76
N GLN A 107 -0.01 14.59 1.79
CA GLN A 107 1.19 15.42 1.68
C GLN A 107 2.44 14.59 1.35
N ASN A 108 2.34 13.25 1.43
CA ASN A 108 3.39 12.30 1.09
C ASN A 108 3.08 11.49 -0.18
N LYS A 109 2.45 12.13 -1.19
CA LYS A 109 2.14 11.44 -2.46
C LYS A 109 3.42 10.86 -3.10
N PRO A 110 3.35 9.67 -3.71
CA PRO A 110 2.15 8.88 -4.02
C PRO A 110 1.61 8.05 -2.86
N PHE A 111 2.28 8.02 -1.71
CA PHE A 111 1.86 7.26 -0.54
C PHE A 111 0.70 7.92 0.19
N CYS A 112 -0.04 7.11 0.94
CA CYS A 112 -1.06 7.56 1.87
C CYS A 112 -0.40 7.96 3.19
N ASP A 113 -0.82 9.10 3.75
CA ASP A 113 -0.37 9.63 5.04
C ASP A 113 -1.52 9.73 6.07
N GLY A 114 -2.71 9.22 5.72
CA GLY A 114 -3.89 9.31 6.58
C GLY A 114 -4.76 10.55 6.36
N SER A 115 -4.37 11.51 5.52
CA SER A 115 -5.13 12.75 5.26
C SER A 115 -6.59 12.54 4.82
N HIS A 116 -6.92 11.35 4.30
CA HIS A 116 -8.27 10.98 3.91
C HIS A 116 -9.28 10.97 5.08
N VAL A 117 -8.82 10.76 6.32
CA VAL A 117 -9.67 10.78 7.51
C VAL A 117 -10.14 12.21 7.81
N ALA A 118 -9.21 13.14 7.94
CA ALA A 118 -9.53 14.55 8.19
C ALA A 118 -10.32 15.19 7.04
N LEU A 119 -10.07 14.75 5.80
CA LEU A 119 -10.83 15.18 4.63
C LEU A 119 -12.28 14.63 4.60
N GLY A 120 -12.60 13.57 5.35
CA GLY A 120 -13.88 12.87 5.22
C GLY A 120 -14.05 12.20 3.85
N PHE A 121 -12.94 11.70 3.28
CA PHE A 121 -12.96 11.10 1.94
C PHE A 121 -13.92 9.91 1.90
N THR A 122 -14.93 9.99 1.02
CA THR A 122 -15.92 8.92 0.84
C THR A 122 -15.72 8.24 -0.50
N ALA A 123 -15.38 6.95 -0.49
CA ALA A 123 -15.28 6.14 -1.68
C ALA A 123 -15.28 4.64 -1.35
N THR A 124 -16.17 3.91 -2.02
CA THR A 124 -16.32 2.46 -1.87
C THR A 124 -14.98 1.71 -2.01
N GLY A 125 -14.78 0.74 -1.12
CA GLY A 125 -13.80 -0.34 -1.20
C GLY A 125 -14.35 -1.58 -1.91
N GLU A 126 -15.62 -1.54 -2.33
CA GLU A 126 -16.35 -2.62 -2.99
C GLU A 126 -16.73 -2.25 -4.44
N PRO A 127 -15.77 -1.93 -5.33
CA PRO A 127 -16.08 -1.67 -6.72
C PRO A 127 -16.66 -2.92 -7.40
N ALA A 128 -17.56 -2.72 -8.36
CA ALA A 128 -18.18 -3.80 -9.11
C ALA A 128 -17.14 -4.68 -9.81
N THR A 129 -17.36 -6.01 -9.77
CA THR A 129 -16.54 -6.97 -10.53
C THR A 129 -16.63 -6.67 -12.03
N GLN A 130 -15.50 -6.78 -12.71
CA GLN A 130 -15.42 -6.74 -14.17
C GLN A 130 -14.99 -8.13 -14.68
N PRO A 131 -15.48 -8.54 -15.86
CA PRO A 131 -14.98 -9.76 -16.50
C PRO A 131 -13.47 -9.67 -16.72
N SER A 132 -12.75 -10.74 -16.37
CA SER A 132 -11.32 -10.87 -16.63
C SER A 132 -10.91 -12.33 -16.58
N GLU A 133 -10.10 -12.74 -17.54
CA GLU A 133 -9.49 -14.07 -17.58
C GLU A 133 -8.44 -14.24 -16.48
N PRO A 134 -8.13 -15.49 -16.07
CA PRO A 134 -6.97 -15.78 -15.24
C PRO A 134 -5.68 -15.29 -15.89
N LEU A 135 -4.76 -14.75 -15.09
CA LEU A 135 -3.42 -14.38 -15.57
C LEU A 135 -2.56 -15.64 -15.71
N ALA A 136 -1.79 -15.73 -16.79
CA ALA A 136 -0.79 -16.78 -16.97
C ALA A 136 0.32 -16.71 -15.91
N VAL A 137 0.70 -15.49 -15.51
CA VAL A 137 1.65 -15.21 -14.42
C VAL A 137 0.99 -14.26 -13.44
N ARG A 138 0.99 -14.60 -12.15
CA ARG A 138 0.26 -13.84 -11.10
C ARG A 138 1.17 -12.94 -10.24
N GLY A 139 2.45 -13.26 -10.16
CA GLY A 139 3.47 -12.51 -9.42
C GLY A 139 4.49 -11.85 -10.35
N GLY A 140 5.64 -11.48 -9.79
CA GLY A 140 6.68 -10.74 -10.52
C GLY A 140 6.56 -9.23 -10.35
N ALA A 141 7.33 -8.48 -11.13
CA ALA A 141 7.44 -7.04 -10.96
C ALA A 141 6.13 -6.30 -11.20
N LEU A 142 5.79 -5.38 -10.29
CA LEU A 142 4.68 -4.46 -10.43
C LEU A 142 5.21 -3.02 -10.42
N THR A 143 5.30 -2.41 -11.59
CA THR A 143 5.76 -1.02 -11.75
C THR A 143 4.61 -0.06 -11.46
N VAL A 144 4.88 0.94 -10.63
CA VAL A 144 3.95 2.00 -10.25
C VAL A 144 4.58 3.36 -10.58
N VAL A 145 4.01 4.07 -11.55
CA VAL A 145 4.48 5.39 -11.98
C VAL A 145 3.44 6.46 -11.67
N PRO A 146 3.66 7.33 -10.66
CA PRO A 146 2.81 8.49 -10.42
C PRO A 146 2.93 9.49 -11.58
N LYS A 147 1.91 9.63 -12.42
CA LYS A 147 1.93 10.63 -13.49
C LYS A 147 1.75 12.02 -12.91
N ALA A 148 2.58 12.99 -13.30
CA ALA A 148 2.46 14.39 -12.87
C ALA A 148 1.02 14.89 -13.07
N ASN A 149 0.45 15.51 -12.03
CA ASN A 149 -0.94 16.02 -12.00
C ASN A 149 -2.00 14.97 -12.37
N GLY A 150 -1.66 13.68 -12.28
CA GLY A 150 -2.42 12.61 -12.90
C GLY A 150 -2.51 11.32 -12.07
N PRO A 151 -2.95 10.22 -12.71
CA PRO A 151 -3.18 8.94 -12.03
C PRO A 151 -1.88 8.21 -11.66
N LEU A 152 -2.03 7.12 -10.93
CA LEU A 152 -0.99 6.09 -10.80
C LEU A 152 -1.08 5.18 -12.03
N ALA A 153 -0.07 5.18 -12.89
CA ALA A 153 0.05 4.19 -13.96
C ALA A 153 0.67 2.91 -13.38
N ILE A 154 0.00 1.78 -13.59
CA ILE A 154 0.40 0.47 -13.06
C ILE A 154 0.70 -0.44 -14.26
N SER A 155 1.80 -1.19 -14.18
CA SER A 155 2.20 -2.17 -15.20
C SER A 155 2.79 -3.42 -14.55
N GLY A 156 2.43 -4.59 -15.07
CA GLY A 156 2.73 -5.90 -14.48
C GLY A 156 1.46 -6.63 -14.07
N PRO A 157 1.53 -7.96 -13.89
CA PRO A 157 0.37 -8.77 -13.50
C PRO A 157 -0.16 -8.30 -12.15
N LEU A 158 -1.48 -8.13 -12.05
CA LEU A 158 -2.13 -7.63 -10.87
C LEU A 158 -3.54 -8.21 -10.69
N GLU A 159 -3.80 -8.71 -9.48
CA GLU A 159 -5.16 -8.96 -9.01
C GLU A 159 -5.65 -7.77 -8.18
N LEU A 160 -6.60 -7.00 -8.74
CA LEU A 160 -7.29 -5.96 -8.00
C LEU A 160 -8.45 -6.61 -7.24
N CYS A 161 -8.43 -6.49 -5.93
CA CYS A 161 -9.44 -7.00 -5.02
C CYS A 161 -10.15 -5.86 -4.30
N SER A 162 -11.39 -6.12 -3.91
CA SER A 162 -12.15 -5.29 -3.00
C SER A 162 -11.55 -5.30 -1.59
N GLY A 163 -12.10 -4.46 -0.71
CA GLY A 163 -11.75 -4.41 0.71
C GLY A 163 -11.98 -5.73 1.41
N THR A 164 -13.08 -6.44 1.08
CA THR A 164 -13.42 -7.76 1.63
C THR A 164 -12.66 -8.92 0.98
N GLY A 165 -11.94 -8.67 -0.12
CA GLY A 165 -11.06 -9.64 -0.77
C GLY A 165 -11.64 -10.36 -1.98
N ARG A 166 -12.89 -10.08 -2.37
CA ARG A 166 -13.43 -10.49 -3.68
C ARG A 166 -12.59 -9.90 -4.80
N THR A 167 -12.18 -10.71 -5.78
CA THR A 167 -11.52 -10.25 -7.00
C THR A 167 -12.46 -9.33 -7.79
N VAL A 168 -11.97 -8.14 -8.10
CA VAL A 168 -12.67 -7.13 -8.89
C VAL A 168 -12.30 -7.28 -10.36
N VAL A 169 -11.01 -7.39 -10.66
CA VAL A 169 -10.48 -7.56 -12.02
C VAL A 169 -9.04 -8.08 -11.96
N ARG A 170 -8.65 -8.84 -12.99
CA ARG A 170 -7.25 -9.25 -13.24
C ARG A 170 -6.74 -8.56 -14.49
N LEU A 171 -5.55 -7.98 -14.42
CA LEU A 171 -4.99 -7.17 -15.51
C LEU A 171 -3.46 -7.10 -15.44
N GLU A 172 -2.83 -6.71 -16.54
CA GLU A 172 -1.38 -6.48 -16.63
C GLU A 172 -1.01 -4.98 -16.72
N GLY A 173 -2.02 -4.10 -16.78
CA GLY A 173 -1.80 -2.67 -16.81
C GLY A 173 -3.09 -1.87 -16.64
N THR A 174 -3.02 -0.78 -15.86
CA THR A 174 -4.17 0.11 -15.64
C THR A 174 -3.72 1.47 -15.13
N LYS A 175 -4.67 2.42 -15.04
CA LYS A 175 -4.46 3.73 -14.40
C LYS A 175 -5.42 3.87 -13.23
N LEU A 176 -4.90 4.06 -12.02
CA LEU A 176 -5.70 4.20 -10.81
C LEU A 176 -5.83 5.67 -10.41
N CYS A 177 -7.01 6.02 -9.89
CA CYS A 177 -7.32 7.36 -9.44
C CYS A 177 -6.42 7.73 -8.26
N ARG A 178 -5.70 8.86 -8.42
CA ARG A 178 -4.89 9.48 -7.37
C ARG A 178 -5.46 10.80 -6.87
N CYS A 179 -6.40 11.41 -7.61
CA CYS A 179 -6.96 12.73 -7.33
C CYS A 179 -8.18 12.72 -6.39
N GLY A 180 -8.75 11.56 -6.06
CA GLY A 180 -9.95 11.46 -5.24
C GLY A 180 -11.28 11.77 -5.93
N ALA A 181 -11.28 12.28 -7.16
CA ALA A 181 -12.50 12.78 -7.80
C ALA A 181 -13.08 11.89 -8.92
N SER A 182 -12.44 10.77 -9.27
CA SER A 182 -12.94 9.93 -10.37
C SER A 182 -14.37 9.41 -10.13
N ASN A 183 -15.19 9.35 -11.17
CA ASN A 183 -16.52 8.72 -11.14
C ASN A 183 -16.46 7.20 -11.37
N ARG A 184 -15.27 6.66 -11.67
CA ARG A 184 -15.04 5.22 -11.90
C ARG A 184 -14.01 4.64 -10.93
N LYS A 185 -13.95 5.15 -9.69
CA LYS A 185 -13.01 4.66 -8.68
C LYS A 185 -13.10 3.12 -8.54
N PRO A 186 -11.96 2.42 -8.37
CA PRO A 186 -10.61 2.95 -8.14
C PRO A 186 -9.87 3.39 -9.41
N PHE A 187 -10.47 3.27 -10.60
CA PHE A 187 -9.82 3.59 -11.88
C PHE A 187 -9.81 5.10 -12.15
N CYS A 188 -8.90 5.53 -13.01
CA CYS A 188 -8.89 6.88 -13.55
C CYS A 188 -9.90 7.01 -14.71
N ASP A 189 -10.55 8.17 -14.78
CA ASP A 189 -11.47 8.57 -15.86
C ASP A 189 -11.13 9.96 -16.43
N GLY A 190 -9.91 10.45 -16.16
CA GLY A 190 -9.47 11.78 -16.61
C GLY A 190 -9.94 12.96 -15.76
N THR A 191 -10.75 12.73 -14.72
CA THR A 191 -11.30 13.84 -13.89
C THR A 191 -10.22 14.73 -13.28
N HIS A 192 -9.04 14.21 -12.98
CA HIS A 192 -7.89 14.97 -12.48
C HIS A 192 -7.55 16.21 -13.32
N ALA A 193 -7.65 16.12 -14.65
CA ALA A 193 -7.37 17.24 -15.54
C ALA A 193 -8.46 18.33 -15.43
N LYS A 194 -9.72 17.91 -15.32
CA LYS A 194 -10.88 18.81 -15.22
C LYS A 194 -10.90 19.60 -13.91
N ILE A 195 -10.45 18.99 -12.83
CA ILE A 195 -10.44 19.61 -11.50
C ILE A 195 -9.11 20.31 -11.17
N GLY A 196 -8.17 20.37 -12.12
CA GLY A 196 -6.86 20.97 -11.89
C GLY A 196 -6.05 20.29 -10.79
N PHE A 197 -6.13 18.96 -10.67
CA PHE A 197 -5.41 18.24 -9.61
C PHE A 197 -3.89 18.43 -9.75
N THR A 198 -3.26 18.98 -8.71
CA THR A 198 -1.82 19.19 -8.66
C THR A 198 -1.15 18.16 -7.76
N ALA A 199 -0.16 17.45 -8.31
CA ALA A 199 0.74 16.61 -7.53
C ALA A 199 1.98 16.30 -8.35
N ALA A 200 3.13 16.22 -7.67
CA ALA A 200 4.36 15.73 -8.28
C ALA A 200 4.13 14.38 -8.97
N GLY A 201 4.87 14.17 -10.04
CA GLY A 201 4.99 12.91 -10.75
C GLY A 201 6.43 12.43 -10.74
N GLU A 202 6.61 11.25 -11.29
CA GLU A 202 7.88 10.60 -11.60
C GLU A 202 8.10 10.58 -13.11
#